data_AF-A0A7K0BEN9-F1
#
_entry.id   AF-A0A7K0BEN9-F1
#
_cell.length_a   1.000
_cell.length_b   1.000
_cell.length_c   1.000
_cell.angle_alpha   90.00
_cell.angle_beta   90.00
_cell.angle_gamma   90.00
#
_symmetry.space_group_name_H-M   'P 1'
#
loop_
_entity.id
_entity.type
_entity.pdbx_description
1 polymer ?
#
loop_
_entity_poly.entity_id
_entity_poly.type
_entity_poly.pdbx_seq_one_letter_code
_entity_poly.pdbx_strand_id
1 'polypeptide(L)'
;MGIKNYQIIIFFIFIIQSTIVNAQVGINTTAPLSTLDINGNLSVKTVTLDGTNTGGGGSAVLIDDGVYISVRPLATDDKFQLPNPTLFPGRVYIIRNIQNSVTAQLTTPIGLLFPKNSTVGSSNLYMYEGNLRTVIVISDGVNWTYMN
;
A
#
# COMPACT_ATOMS: atom_id res chain seq x y z
N MET A 1 40.77 -26.76 36.17
CA MET A 1 40.64 -26.08 34.87
C MET A 1 41.08 -24.64 35.06
N GLY A 2 42.13 -24.17 34.36
CA GLY A 2 42.72 -22.86 34.64
C GLY A 2 41.80 -21.70 34.21
N ILE A 3 41.97 -20.52 34.81
CA ILE A 3 41.21 -19.29 34.50
C ILE A 3 41.16 -19.00 32.98
N LYS A 4 42.24 -19.33 32.25
CA LYS A 4 42.34 -19.20 30.79
C LYS A 4 41.29 -20.04 30.02
N ASN A 5 40.83 -21.17 30.56
CA ASN A 5 39.89 -22.06 29.87
C ASN A 5 38.44 -21.55 29.96
N TYR A 6 38.07 -20.89 31.08
CA TYR A 6 36.75 -20.28 31.23
C TYR A 6 36.59 -19.05 30.34
N GLN A 7 37.65 -18.26 30.19
CA GLN A 7 37.67 -17.11 29.28
C GLN A 7 37.44 -17.51 27.82
N ILE A 8 37.98 -18.67 27.40
CA ILE A 8 37.76 -19.22 26.05
C ILE A 8 36.30 -19.64 25.85
N ILE A 9 35.68 -20.29 26.84
CA ILE A 9 34.28 -20.74 26.74
C ILE A 9 33.32 -19.55 26.65
N ILE A 10 33.53 -18.52 27.47
CA ILE A 10 32.70 -17.31 27.46
C ILE A 10 32.79 -16.59 26.11
N PHE A 11 33.99 -16.54 25.51
CA PHE A 11 34.20 -15.99 24.18
C PHE A 11 33.43 -16.76 23.09
N PHE A 12 33.41 -18.10 23.14
CA PHE A 12 32.61 -18.91 22.21
C PHE A 12 31.10 -18.72 22.40
N ILE A 13 30.60 -18.58 23.63
CA ILE A 13 29.17 -18.31 23.88
C ILE A 13 28.76 -16.95 23.31
N PHE A 14 29.60 -15.92 23.48
CA PHE A 14 29.32 -14.58 22.93
C PHE A 14 29.27 -14.56 21.39
N ILE A 15 30.13 -15.35 20.73
CA ILE A 15 30.13 -15.54 19.27
C ILE A 15 28.88 -16.30 18.78
N ILE A 16 28.40 -17.27 19.55
CA ILE A 16 27.22 -18.07 19.19
C ILE A 16 25.92 -17.24 19.37
N GLN A 17 25.92 -16.25 20.26
CA GLN A 17 24.77 -15.36 20.49
C GLN A 17 24.68 -14.19 19.48
N SER A 18 25.80 -13.77 18.88
CA SER A 18 25.81 -12.73 17.85
C SER A 18 25.44 -13.23 16.44
N THR A 19 25.34 -14.55 16.23
CA THR A 19 24.83 -15.16 14.99
C THR A 19 23.31 -15.34 14.97
N ILE A 20 22.60 -14.90 16.02
CA ILE A 20 21.14 -15.07 16.20
C ILE A 20 20.35 -13.75 16.00
N VAL A 21 20.96 -12.71 15.44
CA VAL A 21 20.28 -11.41 15.24
C VAL A 21 19.33 -11.50 14.05
N ASN A 22 18.02 -11.32 14.29
CA ASN A 22 16.97 -11.43 13.27
C ASN A 22 16.65 -10.05 12.65
N ALA A 23 16.81 -9.93 11.33
CA ALA A 23 16.50 -8.73 10.53
C ALA A 23 15.48 -9.02 9.39
N GLN A 24 14.36 -9.66 9.68
CA GLN A 24 13.71 -10.49 8.64
C GLN A 24 12.58 -9.75 7.88
N VAL A 25 11.87 -10.19 6.83
CA VAL A 25 10.46 -9.76 6.45
C VAL A 25 9.79 -10.99 5.83
N GLY A 26 8.53 -11.31 6.13
CA GLY A 26 7.96 -12.63 5.91
C GLY A 26 6.52 -12.56 5.43
N ILE A 27 6.33 -12.90 4.14
CA ILE A 27 5.01 -12.96 3.51
C ILE A 27 4.67 -14.43 3.24
N ASN A 28 3.56 -14.89 3.84
CA ASN A 28 2.97 -16.24 3.73
C ASN A 28 3.76 -17.40 4.39
N THR A 29 4.11 -17.29 5.68
CA THR A 29 4.96 -18.27 6.42
C THR A 29 4.65 -18.36 7.93
N THR A 30 4.88 -19.54 8.54
CA THR A 30 4.73 -19.82 10.00
C THR A 30 5.98 -19.53 10.84
N ALA A 31 7.06 -19.12 10.18
CA ALA A 31 8.12 -18.37 10.82
C ALA A 31 7.94 -16.94 10.32
N PRO A 32 7.30 -16.04 11.10
CA PRO A 32 7.23 -14.62 10.76
C PRO A 32 8.60 -14.06 11.03
N LEU A 33 9.39 -14.14 9.99
CA LEU A 33 10.72 -13.63 9.99
C LEU A 33 10.52 -12.16 9.64
N SER A 34 10.18 -11.18 10.50
CA SER A 34 10.01 -9.77 10.03
C SER A 34 10.54 -8.60 10.89
N THR A 35 11.22 -7.66 10.24
CA THR A 35 11.88 -6.36 10.50
C THR A 35 12.24 -5.72 9.12
N LEU A 36 11.54 -4.70 8.68
CA LEU A 36 12.01 -3.88 7.54
C LEU A 36 12.75 -2.68 8.11
N ASP A 37 14.08 -2.62 7.94
CA ASP A 37 14.88 -1.45 8.31
C ASP A 37 15.58 -0.88 7.07
N ILE A 38 15.43 0.44 6.87
CA ILE A 38 16.01 1.18 5.75
C ILE A 38 16.78 2.35 6.32
N ASN A 39 18.10 2.21 6.39
CA ASN A 39 19.01 3.29 6.76
C ASN A 39 19.31 4.20 5.54
N GLY A 40 18.25 4.76 4.97
CA GLY A 40 18.22 5.49 3.71
C GLY A 40 16.79 5.86 3.29
N ASN A 41 16.57 6.11 1.99
CA ASN A 41 15.24 6.42 1.47
C ASN A 41 14.58 5.18 0.84
N LEU A 42 13.27 5.01 1.05
CA LEU A 42 12.45 4.06 0.30
C LEU A 42 11.88 4.74 -0.94
N SER A 43 12.40 4.38 -2.11
CA SER A 43 11.79 4.75 -3.40
C SER A 43 10.79 3.67 -3.81
N VAL A 44 9.54 4.08 -4.06
CA VAL A 44 8.50 3.19 -4.59
C VAL A 44 8.21 3.52 -6.04
N LYS A 45 7.76 2.53 -6.81
CA LYS A 45 7.38 2.73 -8.20
C LYS A 45 6.22 3.72 -8.29
N THR A 46 6.40 4.73 -9.14
CA THR A 46 5.37 5.70 -9.48
C THR A 46 4.80 5.37 -10.84
N VAL A 47 3.48 5.50 -10.99
CA VAL A 47 2.76 5.28 -12.25
C VAL A 47 1.86 6.48 -12.50
N THR A 48 1.71 6.87 -13.76
CA THR A 48 0.69 7.84 -14.17
C THR A 48 -0.33 7.15 -15.06
N LEU A 49 -1.60 7.28 -14.74
CA LEU A 49 -2.71 6.68 -15.47
C LEU A 49 -3.59 7.79 -16.03
N ASP A 50 -3.83 7.75 -17.33
CA ASP A 50 -4.74 8.65 -18.02
C ASP A 50 -6.15 8.09 -18.03
N GLY A 51 -7.13 8.93 -17.73
CA GLY A 51 -8.54 8.60 -17.84
C GLY A 51 -8.94 8.31 -19.28
N THR A 52 -10.09 7.66 -19.45
CA THR A 52 -10.59 7.28 -20.78
C THR A 52 -11.26 8.43 -21.53
N ASN A 53 -11.40 9.61 -20.92
CA ASN A 53 -12.14 10.75 -21.46
C ASN A 53 -13.62 10.42 -21.74
N THR A 54 -14.22 9.56 -20.91
CA THR A 54 -15.63 9.14 -21.04
C THR A 54 -16.46 9.39 -19.78
N GLY A 55 -15.84 9.94 -18.74
CA GLY A 55 -16.45 10.37 -17.48
C GLY A 55 -17.01 9.22 -16.64
N GLY A 56 -17.88 9.55 -15.68
CA GLY A 56 -18.45 8.58 -14.73
C GLY A 56 -19.33 7.49 -15.35
N GLY A 57 -19.77 7.64 -16.60
CA GLY A 57 -20.45 6.58 -17.36
C GLY A 57 -19.51 5.59 -18.04
N GLY A 58 -18.22 5.95 -18.14
CA GLY A 58 -17.20 5.27 -18.91
C GLY A 58 -16.69 3.95 -18.35
N SER A 59 -15.81 3.32 -19.15
CA SER A 59 -14.97 2.20 -18.71
C SER A 59 -13.92 2.67 -17.72
N ALA A 60 -13.57 1.81 -16.77
CA ALA A 60 -12.51 2.07 -15.82
C ALA A 60 -11.12 1.78 -16.38
N VAL A 61 -10.16 2.60 -15.97
CA VAL A 61 -8.72 2.34 -16.09
C VAL A 61 -8.29 1.54 -14.86
N LEU A 62 -7.69 0.38 -15.06
CA LEU A 62 -7.31 -0.49 -13.95
C LEU A 62 -6.04 0.02 -13.26
N ILE A 63 -6.02 -0.07 -11.94
CA ILE A 63 -4.82 0.12 -11.11
C ILE A 63 -4.29 -1.27 -10.76
N ASP A 64 -3.24 -1.71 -11.46
CA ASP A 64 -2.65 -3.05 -11.30
C ASP A 64 -1.14 -3.03 -11.04
N ASP A 65 -0.52 -1.84 -11.03
CA ASP A 65 0.92 -1.67 -10.93
C ASP A 65 1.30 -0.40 -10.13
N GLY A 66 2.49 -0.43 -9.52
CA GLY A 66 3.03 0.68 -8.72
C GLY A 66 2.55 0.71 -7.27
N VAL A 67 3.02 1.72 -6.54
CA VAL A 67 2.54 2.05 -5.18
C VAL A 67 2.03 3.48 -5.15
N TYR A 68 2.76 4.42 -5.78
CA TYR A 68 2.30 5.79 -5.94
C TYR A 68 1.66 5.98 -7.32
N ILE A 69 0.37 6.24 -7.35
CA ILE A 69 -0.43 6.31 -8.57
C ILE A 69 -0.88 7.76 -8.77
N SER A 70 -0.38 8.40 -9.81
CA SER A 70 -0.92 9.67 -10.29
C SER A 70 -2.05 9.39 -11.26
N VAL A 71 -3.28 9.71 -10.90
CA VAL A 71 -4.42 9.61 -11.80
C VAL A 71 -4.67 10.96 -12.47
N ARG A 72 -4.83 10.93 -13.79
CA ARG A 72 -5.09 12.10 -14.64
C ARG A 72 -6.41 11.92 -15.38
N PRO A 73 -7.55 12.25 -14.77
CA PRO A 73 -8.82 12.22 -15.48
C PRO A 73 -8.79 13.21 -16.67
N LEU A 74 -9.35 12.81 -17.81
CA LEU A 74 -9.46 13.64 -19.01
C LEU A 74 -10.88 14.21 -19.18
N ALA A 75 -11.88 13.52 -18.60
CA ALA A 75 -13.23 14.00 -18.39
C ALA A 75 -13.63 13.90 -16.91
N THR A 76 -14.62 14.70 -16.48
CA THR A 76 -15.14 14.66 -15.10
C THR A 76 -15.62 13.26 -14.75
N ASP A 77 -15.11 12.76 -13.62
CA ASP A 77 -15.41 11.45 -13.05
C ASP A 77 -14.90 10.27 -13.88
N ASP A 78 -13.87 10.45 -14.71
CA ASP A 78 -13.15 9.32 -15.30
C ASP A 78 -12.76 8.31 -14.20
N LYS A 79 -13.03 7.03 -14.47
CA LYS A 79 -12.90 5.94 -13.50
C LYS A 79 -11.50 5.35 -13.46
N PHE A 80 -10.99 5.20 -12.25
CA PHE A 80 -9.80 4.42 -11.93
C PHE A 80 -10.21 3.32 -10.95
N GLN A 81 -9.92 2.06 -11.25
CA GLN A 81 -10.44 0.93 -10.50
C GLN A 81 -9.32 0.19 -9.77
N LEU A 82 -9.46 0.09 -8.45
CA LEU A 82 -8.63 -0.77 -7.60
C LEU A 82 -8.81 -2.24 -7.97
N PRO A 83 -7.84 -3.10 -7.70
CA PRO A 83 -8.02 -4.53 -7.90
C PRO A 83 -9.02 -5.11 -6.88
N ASN A 84 -9.47 -6.34 -7.12
CA ASN A 84 -10.34 -7.03 -6.18
C ASN A 84 -9.66 -7.14 -4.79
N PRO A 85 -10.22 -6.54 -3.72
CA PRO A 85 -9.61 -6.55 -2.39
C PRO A 85 -9.42 -7.96 -1.82
N THR A 86 -10.31 -8.91 -2.13
CA THR A 86 -10.24 -10.28 -1.59
C THR A 86 -9.10 -11.10 -2.17
N LEU A 87 -8.59 -10.72 -3.34
CA LEU A 87 -7.44 -11.38 -3.97
C LEU A 87 -6.10 -10.78 -3.52
N PHE A 88 -6.12 -9.60 -2.91
CA PHE A 88 -4.91 -8.87 -2.54
C PHE A 88 -5.02 -8.25 -1.14
N PRO A 89 -5.19 -9.07 -0.08
CA PRO A 89 -5.19 -8.57 1.30
C PRO A 89 -3.87 -7.85 1.61
N GLY A 90 -3.94 -6.72 2.32
CA GLY A 90 -2.79 -5.93 2.74
C GLY A 90 -2.14 -5.08 1.64
N ARG A 91 -2.66 -5.10 0.40
CA ARG A 91 -2.14 -4.27 -0.70
C ARG A 91 -2.37 -2.79 -0.39
N VAL A 92 -1.33 -1.97 -0.61
CA VAL A 92 -1.33 -0.53 -0.32
C VAL A 92 -1.06 0.27 -1.59
N TYR A 93 -1.82 1.34 -1.80
CA TYR A 93 -1.53 2.37 -2.79
C TYR A 93 -1.61 3.77 -2.18
N ILE A 94 -0.81 4.69 -2.70
CA ILE A 94 -0.97 6.13 -2.53
C ILE A 94 -1.49 6.64 -3.87
N ILE A 95 -2.69 7.19 -3.92
CA ILE A 95 -3.34 7.61 -5.16
C ILE A 95 -3.57 9.11 -5.10
N ARG A 96 -3.12 9.84 -6.12
CA ARG A 96 -3.27 11.29 -6.21
C ARG A 96 -3.91 11.68 -7.53
N ASN A 97 -4.98 12.47 -7.47
CA ASN A 97 -5.47 13.20 -8.63
C ASN A 97 -4.53 14.39 -8.93
N ILE A 98 -3.85 14.32 -10.08
CA ILE A 98 -2.90 15.35 -10.52
C ILE A 98 -3.54 16.43 -11.39
N GLN A 99 -4.85 16.34 -11.69
CA GLN A 99 -5.60 17.43 -12.29
C GLN A 99 -6.03 18.46 -11.24
N ASN A 100 -6.16 19.72 -11.66
CA ASN A 100 -6.53 20.83 -10.78
C ASN A 100 -8.04 21.09 -10.73
N SER A 101 -8.76 20.76 -11.81
CA SER A 101 -10.17 21.12 -11.99
C SER A 101 -11.05 19.96 -12.46
N VAL A 102 -10.48 18.77 -12.65
CA VAL A 102 -11.21 17.60 -13.15
C VAL A 102 -11.23 16.53 -12.05
N THR A 103 -12.43 16.12 -11.67
CA THR A 103 -12.65 15.07 -10.67
C THR A 103 -12.28 13.71 -11.24
N ALA A 104 -11.57 12.90 -10.45
CA ALA A 104 -11.37 11.47 -10.73
C ALA A 104 -12.33 10.64 -9.86
N GLN A 105 -12.79 9.50 -10.37
CA GLN A 105 -13.59 8.56 -9.60
C GLN A 105 -12.76 7.30 -9.32
N LEU A 106 -12.40 7.07 -8.06
CA LEU A 106 -11.79 5.82 -7.62
C LEU A 106 -12.89 4.79 -7.31
N THR A 107 -12.75 3.57 -7.79
CA THR A 107 -13.76 2.51 -7.69
C THR A 107 -13.13 1.17 -7.29
N THR A 108 -13.95 0.22 -6.86
CA THR A 108 -13.54 -1.17 -6.62
C THR A 108 -14.52 -2.13 -7.31
N PRO A 109 -14.07 -3.25 -7.90
CA PRO A 109 -14.95 -4.17 -8.61
C PRO A 109 -15.90 -4.93 -7.66
N ILE A 110 -15.46 -5.16 -6.42
CA ILE A 110 -16.24 -5.75 -5.32
C ILE A 110 -15.85 -5.11 -3.99
N GLY A 111 -16.63 -5.38 -2.93
CA GLY A 111 -16.43 -4.73 -1.64
C GLY A 111 -16.75 -3.23 -1.70
N LEU A 112 -16.37 -2.51 -0.67
CA LEU A 112 -16.58 -1.06 -0.56
C LEU A 112 -15.28 -0.33 -0.18
N LEU A 113 -15.29 0.98 -0.38
CA LEU A 113 -14.29 1.95 0.08
C LEU A 113 -14.78 2.59 1.38
N PHE A 114 -14.11 2.32 2.49
CA PHE A 114 -14.41 2.89 3.80
C PHE A 114 -13.43 4.02 4.14
N PRO A 115 -13.88 5.21 4.57
CA PRO A 115 -12.98 6.20 5.11
C PRO A 115 -12.43 5.75 6.47
N LYS A 116 -11.24 6.24 6.83
CA LYS A 116 -10.57 5.98 8.12
C LYS A 116 -11.42 6.20 9.38
N ASN A 117 -12.53 6.93 9.30
CA ASN A 117 -13.37 7.34 10.43
C ASN A 117 -14.85 6.98 10.29
N SER A 118 -15.25 6.11 9.35
CA SER A 118 -16.65 5.68 9.21
C SER A 118 -16.78 4.18 9.05
N THR A 119 -17.92 3.67 9.51
CA THR A 119 -18.39 2.30 9.27
C THR A 119 -19.33 2.19 8.07
N VAL A 120 -19.49 3.28 7.30
CA VAL A 120 -20.28 3.30 6.07
C VAL A 120 -19.32 3.41 4.88
N GLY A 121 -19.32 2.40 4.02
CA GLY A 121 -18.52 2.34 2.80
C GLY A 121 -19.30 2.76 1.56
N SER A 122 -18.58 3.14 0.50
CA SER A 122 -19.14 3.46 -0.82
C SER A 122 -18.50 2.60 -1.90
N SER A 123 -19.18 2.35 -3.02
CA SER A 123 -18.58 1.69 -4.19
C SER A 123 -17.66 2.61 -4.99
N ASN A 124 -17.72 3.92 -4.72
CA ASN A 124 -16.91 4.94 -5.38
C ASN A 124 -16.42 6.03 -4.42
N LEU A 125 -15.35 6.72 -4.84
CA LEU A 125 -14.74 7.84 -4.15
C LEU A 125 -14.39 8.93 -5.18
N TYR A 126 -14.92 10.14 -4.99
CA TYR A 126 -14.62 11.28 -5.86
C TYR A 126 -13.41 12.04 -5.33
N MET A 127 -12.38 12.19 -6.16
CA MET A 127 -11.09 12.80 -5.82
C MET A 127 -10.93 14.10 -6.60
N TYR A 128 -10.92 15.25 -5.91
CA TYR A 128 -10.81 16.58 -6.54
C TYR A 128 -10.07 17.57 -5.64
N GLU A 129 -9.91 18.82 -6.09
CA GLU A 129 -9.26 19.86 -5.30
C GLU A 129 -10.02 20.11 -3.98
N GLY A 130 -9.28 20.32 -2.88
CA GLY A 130 -9.88 20.51 -1.55
C GLY A 130 -10.50 19.26 -0.90
N ASN A 131 -10.73 18.17 -1.63
CA ASN A 131 -11.35 16.96 -1.07
C ASN A 131 -10.78 15.66 -1.66
N LEU A 132 -10.19 14.84 -0.79
CA LEU A 132 -9.70 13.50 -1.15
C LEU A 132 -8.75 13.49 -2.37
N ARG A 133 -8.05 14.61 -2.59
CA ARG A 133 -7.14 14.79 -3.72
C ARG A 133 -6.04 13.75 -3.74
N THR A 134 -5.57 13.37 -2.56
CA THR A 134 -4.64 12.27 -2.35
C THR A 134 -5.22 11.37 -1.27
N VAL A 135 -5.17 10.06 -1.50
CA VAL A 135 -5.55 9.06 -0.51
C VAL A 135 -4.52 7.95 -0.43
N ILE A 136 -4.34 7.39 0.76
CA ILE A 136 -3.71 6.09 0.95
C ILE A 136 -4.84 5.08 1.05
N VAL A 137 -4.80 4.01 0.25
CA VAL A 137 -5.78 2.92 0.30
C VAL A 137 -5.10 1.61 0.67
N ILE A 138 -5.75 0.84 1.55
CA ILE A 138 -5.25 -0.45 2.04
C ILE A 138 -6.37 -1.47 1.95
N SER A 139 -6.10 -2.62 1.33
CA SER A 139 -7.04 -3.75 1.33
C SER A 139 -7.00 -4.47 2.67
N ASP A 140 -8.16 -4.69 3.28
CA ASP A 140 -8.29 -5.53 4.49
C ASP A 140 -8.56 -7.01 4.16
N GLY A 141 -8.57 -7.37 2.87
CA GLY A 141 -8.93 -8.70 2.37
C GLY A 141 -10.42 -8.89 2.05
N VAL A 142 -11.25 -7.87 2.21
CA VAL A 142 -12.68 -7.85 1.82
C VAL A 142 -13.06 -6.53 1.16
N ASN A 143 -12.57 -5.43 1.69
CA ASN A 143 -12.85 -4.05 1.33
C ASN A 143 -11.54 -3.26 1.21
N TRP A 144 -11.67 -2.00 0.82
CA TRP A 144 -10.59 -1.02 0.86
C TRP A 144 -10.87 0.00 1.95
N THR A 145 -9.89 0.27 2.81
CA THR A 145 -9.92 1.42 3.72
C THR A 145 -9.07 2.54 3.15
N TYR A 146 -9.54 3.78 3.19
CA TYR A 146 -8.81 4.94 2.70
C TYR A 146 -8.56 6.00 3.77
N MET A 147 -7.41 6.68 3.65
CA MET A 147 -6.95 7.75 4.53
C MET A 147 -6.54 8.97 3.69
N ASN A 148 -6.90 10.17 4.14
CA ASN A 148 -6.47 11.46 3.59
C ASN A 148 -5.96 12.41 4.69
#